data_AF-A0AAV7KXP3-F1
#
_entry.id   AF-A0AAV7KXP3-F1
#
_cell.length_a   1.000
_cell.length_b   1.000
_cell.length_c   1.000
_cell.angle_alpha   90.00
_cell.angle_beta   90.00
_cell.angle_gamma   90.00
#
_symmetry.space_group_name_H-M   'P 1'
#
loop_
_entity.id
_entity.type
_entity.pdbx_description
1 polymer ?
#
loop_
_entity_poly.entity_id
_entity_poly.type
_entity_poly.pdbx_seq_one_letter_code
_entity_poly.pdbx_strand_id
1 'polypeptide(L)'
;MGKTDKTQARLQFKRRKTISPAGEGAEVGPEGSPVTTSGEDQDLRQILRAMQHSLTQIDGKLDSLSLRMDRMSERLDQHAERLDQSERRASDVEDGQTELATSQVKLNKELSTLRLKVDNLEARSRRNNLHIVGIAESTAVDNKESFGKQLLVQLLGHATFSDLFVVERAHSELIAARFRKYYQSLYTSRVNPDPVALLDYLTHITMPQLTDTDREALMAPLPLSEMAKARGNG
;
A
#
# COMPACT_ATOMS: atom_id res chain seq x y z
N MET A 1 14.12 30.72 -35.47
CA MET A 1 14.65 29.34 -35.39
C MET A 1 13.51 28.47 -34.89
N GLY A 2 12.76 27.79 -35.76
CA GLY A 2 13.12 26.52 -36.40
C GLY A 2 12.51 25.39 -35.55
N LYS A 3 11.41 24.74 -35.96
CA LYS A 3 11.44 23.60 -36.88
C LYS A 3 10.06 23.37 -37.53
N THR A 4 10.08 23.36 -38.86
CA THR A 4 9.34 22.52 -39.83
C THR A 4 9.30 21.04 -39.37
N ASP A 5 8.46 20.11 -39.79
CA ASP A 5 7.40 19.93 -40.80
C ASP A 5 7.12 18.40 -40.75
N LYS A 6 5.89 17.92 -40.99
CA LYS A 6 5.61 16.59 -41.57
C LYS A 6 4.10 16.35 -41.78
N THR A 7 3.62 16.89 -42.89
CA THR A 7 2.94 16.13 -43.95
C THR A 7 2.10 14.90 -43.54
N GLN A 8 0.78 15.02 -43.66
CA GLN A 8 -0.06 13.89 -44.11
C GLN A 8 -0.92 14.33 -45.28
N ALA A 9 -0.53 13.84 -46.46
CA ALA A 9 -1.23 14.02 -47.72
C ALA A 9 -2.42 13.05 -47.79
N ARG A 10 -3.61 13.61 -47.94
CA ARG A 10 -4.88 12.91 -48.09
C ARG A 10 -5.10 12.58 -49.57
N LEU A 11 -4.76 11.36 -49.98
CA LEU A 11 -5.00 10.88 -51.35
C LEU A 11 -6.47 10.46 -51.52
N GLN A 12 -7.21 11.24 -52.33
CA GLN A 12 -8.55 10.91 -52.81
C GLN A 12 -8.43 10.14 -54.13
N PHE A 13 -8.98 8.92 -54.22
CA PHE A 13 -9.08 8.20 -55.48
C PHE A 13 -10.45 8.44 -56.13
N LYS A 14 -10.39 8.99 -57.34
CA LYS A 14 -11.49 9.53 -58.14
C LYS A 14 -11.93 8.46 -59.15
N ARG A 15 -13.15 7.93 -59.04
CA ARG A 15 -13.75 7.05 -60.07
C ARG A 15 -14.33 7.88 -61.22
N ARG A 16 -13.76 7.75 -62.43
CA ARG A 16 -14.37 8.11 -63.75
C ARG A 16 -14.71 6.79 -64.43
N LYS A 17 -15.97 6.50 -64.81
CA LYS A 17 -16.82 7.00 -65.91
C LYS A 17 -16.56 6.26 -67.25
N THR A 18 -17.51 5.34 -67.53
CA THR A 18 -18.09 4.85 -68.81
C THR A 18 -17.19 4.32 -69.93
N ILE A 19 -17.64 3.25 -70.60
CA ILE A 19 -18.01 3.20 -72.04
C ILE A 19 -18.71 1.85 -72.33
N SER A 20 -19.93 1.91 -72.90
CA SER A 20 -20.52 0.84 -73.72
C SER A 20 -20.13 1.07 -75.18
N PRO A 21 -20.21 0.04 -76.05
CA PRO A 21 -21.12 0.22 -77.20
C PRO A 21 -21.92 -1.05 -77.57
N ALA A 22 -22.90 -0.82 -78.44
CA ALA A 22 -23.97 -1.71 -78.91
C ALA A 22 -23.70 -2.36 -80.29
N GLY A 23 -24.49 -3.40 -80.62
CA GLY A 23 -24.90 -3.88 -81.97
C GLY A 23 -23.84 -4.63 -82.80
N GLU A 24 -24.13 -5.59 -83.70
CA GLU A 24 -25.35 -6.11 -84.35
C GLU A 24 -24.99 -7.43 -85.13
N GLY A 25 -25.97 -8.19 -85.66
CA GLY A 25 -25.90 -9.59 -86.22
C GLY A 25 -24.96 -9.86 -87.43
N ALA A 26 -24.85 -11.05 -88.07
CA ALA A 26 -25.74 -12.22 -88.24
C ALA A 26 -24.98 -13.47 -88.81
N GLU A 27 -25.71 -14.60 -88.93
CA GLU A 27 -25.54 -15.84 -89.73
C GLU A 27 -24.55 -16.96 -89.28
N VAL A 28 -25.04 -18.14 -88.86
CA VAL A 28 -25.43 -19.41 -89.57
C VAL A 28 -24.24 -20.23 -90.12
N GLY A 29 -24.04 -21.45 -89.59
CA GLY A 29 -22.91 -22.39 -89.82
C GLY A 29 -22.98 -23.22 -91.12
N PRO A 30 -22.53 -24.50 -91.19
CA PRO A 30 -21.86 -25.36 -90.20
C PRO A 30 -20.68 -26.24 -90.76
N GLU A 31 -20.20 -27.17 -89.91
CA GLU A 31 -19.43 -28.42 -90.16
C GLU A 31 -17.89 -28.40 -90.30
N GLY A 32 -17.25 -29.34 -89.59
CA GLY A 32 -15.84 -29.72 -89.84
C GLY A 32 -15.04 -30.36 -88.69
N SER A 33 -15.55 -31.41 -88.05
CA SER A 33 -14.86 -32.54 -87.38
C SER A 33 -13.78 -32.35 -86.27
N PRO A 34 -13.74 -33.27 -85.28
CA PRO A 34 -12.82 -33.22 -84.13
C PRO A 34 -11.50 -33.94 -84.41
N VAL A 35 -10.38 -33.28 -84.14
CA VAL A 35 -9.07 -33.93 -84.05
C VAL A 35 -8.77 -34.18 -82.57
N THR A 36 -8.35 -35.41 -82.30
CA THR A 36 -8.00 -36.02 -81.02
C THR A 36 -6.88 -35.28 -80.25
N THR A 37 -7.22 -34.62 -79.14
CA THR A 37 -6.30 -34.06 -78.11
C THR A 37 -6.75 -34.42 -76.68
N SER A 38 -7.43 -35.56 -76.52
CA SER A 38 -8.19 -35.92 -75.30
C SER A 38 -7.39 -36.00 -73.99
N GLY A 39 -6.06 -36.21 -74.02
CA GLY A 39 -5.24 -36.37 -72.82
C GLY A 39 -4.69 -35.04 -72.29
N GLU A 40 -4.02 -34.27 -73.15
CA GLU A 40 -3.37 -33.00 -72.78
C GLU A 40 -4.38 -31.90 -72.43
N ASP A 41 -5.54 -31.88 -73.09
CA ASP A 41 -6.63 -30.96 -72.77
C ASP A 41 -7.34 -31.29 -71.45
N GLN A 42 -7.33 -32.56 -71.02
CA GLN A 42 -7.88 -32.95 -69.71
C GLN A 42 -6.95 -32.49 -68.58
N ASP A 43 -5.63 -32.65 -68.74
CA ASP A 43 -4.63 -32.21 -67.76
C ASP A 43 -4.61 -30.67 -67.62
N LEU A 44 -4.66 -29.93 -68.73
CA LEU A 44 -4.77 -28.46 -68.72
C LEU A 44 -6.04 -27.97 -67.99
N ARG A 45 -7.18 -28.63 -68.21
CA ARG A 45 -8.43 -28.33 -67.50
C ARG A 45 -8.34 -28.65 -66.02
N GLN A 46 -7.61 -29.70 -65.65
CA GLN A 46 -7.41 -30.08 -64.25
C GLN A 46 -6.50 -29.09 -63.52
N ILE A 47 -5.43 -28.62 -64.17
CA ILE A 47 -4.55 -27.55 -63.65
C ILE A 47 -5.32 -26.24 -63.48
N LEU A 48 -6.14 -25.84 -64.45
CA LEU A 48 -6.99 -24.64 -64.34
C LEU A 48 -7.94 -24.72 -63.15
N ARG A 49 -8.59 -25.86 -62.92
CA ARG A 49 -9.44 -26.06 -61.72
C ARG A 49 -8.63 -26.00 -60.44
N ALA A 50 -7.43 -26.59 -60.41
CA ALA A 50 -6.56 -26.55 -59.24
C ALA A 50 -6.09 -25.11 -58.92
N MET A 51 -5.74 -24.32 -59.94
CA MET A 51 -5.41 -22.90 -59.78
C MET A 51 -6.62 -22.09 -59.29
N GLN A 52 -7.80 -22.34 -59.86
CA GLN A 52 -9.02 -21.63 -59.45
C GLN A 52 -9.42 -21.96 -58.01
N HIS A 53 -9.26 -23.22 -57.60
CA HIS A 53 -9.43 -23.63 -56.20
C HIS A 53 -8.35 -23.03 -55.28
N SER A 54 -7.10 -22.93 -55.73
CA SER A 54 -6.03 -22.27 -54.97
C SER A 54 -6.33 -20.77 -54.75
N LEU A 55 -6.80 -20.08 -55.79
CA LEU A 55 -7.21 -18.67 -55.71
C LEU A 55 -8.35 -18.47 -54.71
N THR A 56 -9.40 -19.31 -54.74
CA THR A 56 -10.49 -19.20 -53.76
C THR A 56 -10.03 -19.49 -52.34
N GLN A 57 -9.08 -20.40 -52.14
CA GLN A 57 -8.47 -20.63 -50.83
C GLN A 57 -7.62 -19.45 -50.36
N ILE A 58 -6.89 -18.80 -51.26
CA ILE A 58 -6.10 -17.60 -50.95
C ILE A 58 -7.03 -16.45 -50.55
N ASP A 59 -8.10 -16.21 -51.30
CA ASP A 59 -9.09 -15.18 -50.99
C ASP A 59 -9.68 -15.40 -49.59
N GLY A 60 -10.10 -16.62 -49.26
CA GLY A 60 -10.63 -16.94 -47.92
C GLY A 60 -9.60 -16.74 -46.79
N LYS A 61 -8.32 -17.01 -47.04
CA LYS A 61 -7.23 -16.72 -46.07
C LYS A 61 -6.99 -15.23 -45.93
N LEU A 62 -7.09 -14.47 -47.02
CA LEU A 62 -6.90 -13.02 -47.04
C LEU A 62 -8.05 -12.33 -46.29
N ASP A 63 -9.29 -12.76 -46.49
CA ASP A 63 -10.46 -12.32 -45.72
C ASP A 63 -10.28 -12.61 -44.22
N SER A 64 -9.85 -13.83 -43.88
CA SER A 64 -9.57 -14.18 -42.48
C SER A 64 -8.44 -13.34 -41.88
N LEU A 65 -7.42 -12.98 -42.68
CA LEU A 65 -6.32 -12.14 -42.21
C LEU A 65 -6.80 -10.69 -42.00
N SER A 66 -7.61 -10.16 -42.91
CA SER A 66 -8.22 -8.83 -42.78
C SER A 66 -9.04 -8.74 -41.50
N LEU A 67 -9.91 -9.72 -41.24
CA LEU A 67 -10.71 -9.78 -40.02
C LEU A 67 -9.85 -9.83 -38.75
N ARG A 68 -8.71 -10.55 -38.79
CA ARG A 68 -7.77 -10.60 -37.67
C ARG A 68 -7.05 -9.26 -37.47
N MET A 69 -6.71 -8.55 -38.55
CA MET A 69 -6.13 -7.22 -38.46
C MET A 69 -7.12 -6.20 -37.87
N ASP A 70 -8.38 -6.23 -38.30
CA ASP A 70 -9.41 -5.32 -37.76
C ASP A 70 -9.58 -5.53 -36.25
N ARG A 71 -9.65 -6.79 -35.82
CA ARG A 71 -9.71 -7.14 -34.38
C ARG A 71 -8.45 -6.73 -33.61
N MET A 72 -7.27 -6.81 -34.23
CA MET A 72 -6.04 -6.33 -33.58
C MET A 72 -6.06 -4.81 -33.43
N SER A 73 -6.52 -4.08 -34.46
CA SER A 73 -6.64 -2.64 -34.40
C SER A 73 -7.59 -2.20 -33.29
N GLU A 74 -8.77 -2.83 -33.21
CA GLU A 74 -9.74 -2.56 -32.16
C GLU A 74 -9.16 -2.83 -30.75
N ARG A 75 -8.43 -3.93 -30.58
CA ARG A 75 -7.76 -4.23 -29.30
C ARG A 75 -6.67 -3.22 -28.96
N LEU A 76 -5.93 -2.72 -29.94
CA LEU A 76 -4.91 -1.70 -29.72
C LEU A 76 -5.54 -0.38 -29.29
N ASP A 77 -6.67 0.01 -29.89
CA ASP A 77 -7.41 1.21 -29.51
C ASP A 77 -7.93 1.10 -28.06
N GLN A 78 -8.50 -0.05 -27.68
CA GLN A 78 -8.92 -0.32 -26.31
C GLN A 78 -7.75 -0.30 -25.31
N HIS A 79 -6.58 -0.82 -25.71
CA HIS A 79 -5.39 -0.77 -24.87
C HIS A 79 -4.85 0.65 -24.72
N ALA A 80 -4.87 1.46 -25.78
CA ALA A 80 -4.48 2.86 -25.73
C ALA A 80 -5.37 3.66 -24.77
N GLU A 81 -6.69 3.48 -24.83
CA GLU A 81 -7.63 4.15 -23.91
C GLU A 81 -7.40 3.75 -22.46
N ARG A 82 -7.20 2.46 -22.19
CA ARG A 82 -6.89 1.97 -20.84
C ARG A 82 -5.55 2.48 -20.32
N LEU A 83 -4.56 2.63 -21.19
CA LEU A 83 -3.26 3.19 -20.83
C LEU A 83 -3.41 4.67 -20.45
N ASP A 84 -4.12 5.44 -21.26
CA ASP A 84 -4.43 6.86 -21.00
C ASP A 84 -5.14 7.05 -19.65
N GLN A 85 -6.11 6.18 -19.35
CA GLN A 85 -6.80 6.20 -18.06
C GLN A 85 -5.86 5.84 -16.90
N SER A 86 -4.98 4.86 -17.10
CA SER A 86 -4.01 4.46 -16.09
C SER A 86 -2.98 5.56 -15.81
N GLU A 87 -2.51 6.26 -16.84
CA GLU A 87 -1.59 7.38 -16.72
C GLU A 87 -2.20 8.55 -15.96
N ARG A 88 -3.46 8.90 -16.26
CA ARG A 88 -4.19 9.94 -15.51
C ARG A 88 -4.34 9.58 -14.03
N ARG A 89 -4.75 8.34 -13.74
CA ARG A 89 -4.86 7.86 -12.36
C ARG A 89 -3.51 7.87 -11.63
N ALA A 90 -2.42 7.54 -12.32
CA ALA A 90 -1.08 7.61 -11.75
C ALA A 90 -0.71 9.06 -11.43
N SER A 91 -0.95 9.99 -12.35
CA SER A 91 -0.74 11.43 -12.13
C SER A 91 -1.52 11.95 -10.91
N ASP A 92 -2.81 11.62 -10.80
CA ASP A 92 -3.65 12.05 -9.67
C ASP A 92 -3.12 11.50 -8.33
N VAL A 93 -2.63 10.26 -8.32
CA VAL A 93 -2.04 9.63 -7.14
C VAL A 93 -0.70 10.28 -6.77
N GLU A 94 0.15 10.56 -7.75
CA GLU A 94 1.42 11.24 -7.56
C GLU A 94 1.20 12.64 -6.98
N ASP A 95 0.27 13.41 -7.54
CA ASP A 95 -0.10 14.74 -7.05
C ASP A 95 -0.61 14.65 -5.60
N GLY A 96 -1.55 13.74 -5.31
CA GLY A 96 -2.05 13.54 -3.94
C GLY A 96 -0.97 13.11 -2.95
N GLN A 97 0.00 12.31 -3.38
CA GLN A 97 1.13 11.90 -2.55
C GLN A 97 2.05 13.08 -2.23
N THR A 98 2.30 13.97 -3.20
CA THR A 98 3.09 15.18 -2.94
C THR A 98 2.38 16.13 -1.96
N GLU A 99 1.07 16.33 -2.12
CA GLU A 99 0.28 17.14 -1.19
C GLU A 99 0.31 16.58 0.23
N LEU A 100 0.11 15.27 0.38
CA LEU A 100 0.17 14.60 1.67
C LEU A 100 1.55 14.74 2.33
N ALA A 101 2.63 14.56 1.56
CA ALA A 101 3.98 14.72 2.06
C ALA A 101 4.24 16.16 2.55
N THR A 102 3.76 17.17 1.81
CA THR A 102 3.90 18.58 2.25
C THR A 102 3.11 18.86 3.53
N SER A 103 1.90 18.31 3.66
CA SER A 103 1.07 18.43 4.87
C SER A 103 1.76 17.78 6.07
N GLN A 104 2.33 16.59 5.90
CA GLN A 104 3.05 15.89 6.95
C GLN A 104 4.27 16.70 7.44
N VAL A 105 5.02 17.33 6.52
CA VAL A 105 6.14 18.21 6.89
C VAL A 105 5.66 19.42 7.70
N LYS A 106 4.55 20.06 7.30
CA LYS A 106 3.96 21.18 8.05
C LYS A 106 3.54 20.75 9.45
N LEU A 107 2.81 19.65 9.57
CA LEU A 107 2.31 19.14 10.85
C LEU A 107 3.46 18.75 11.79
N ASN A 108 4.52 18.12 11.27
CA ASN A 108 5.70 17.79 12.06
C ASN A 108 6.43 19.04 12.57
N LYS A 109 6.50 20.12 11.78
CA LYS A 109 7.04 21.40 12.22
C LYS A 109 6.18 22.00 13.34
N GLU A 110 4.86 22.02 13.17
CA GLU A 110 3.93 22.51 14.18
C GLU A 110 4.06 21.72 15.49
N LEU A 111 4.07 20.39 15.42
CA LEU A 111 4.30 19.52 16.58
C LEU A 111 5.63 19.82 17.27
N SER A 112 6.71 20.02 16.51
CA SER A 112 8.01 20.39 17.08
C SER A 112 7.95 21.73 17.81
N THR A 113 7.34 22.75 17.20
CA THR A 113 7.16 24.06 17.86
C THR A 113 6.29 23.97 19.10
N LEU A 114 5.26 23.14 19.08
CA LEU A 114 4.35 22.97 20.21
C LEU A 114 5.04 22.24 21.36
N ARG A 115 5.84 21.22 21.06
CA ARG A 115 6.69 20.54 22.06
C ARG A 115 7.63 21.53 22.74
N LEU A 116 8.35 22.34 21.97
CA LEU A 116 9.24 23.37 22.53
C LEU A 116 8.49 24.38 23.40
N LYS A 117 7.26 24.77 23.01
CA LYS A 117 6.41 25.65 23.83
C LYS A 117 6.00 24.97 25.13
N VAL A 118 5.58 23.70 25.08
CA VAL A 118 5.22 22.92 26.27
C VAL A 118 6.41 22.79 27.21
N ASP A 119 7.58 22.41 26.69
CA ASP A 119 8.81 22.30 27.48
C ASP A 119 9.19 23.64 28.12
N ASN A 120 9.06 24.74 27.38
CA ASN A 120 9.31 26.08 27.91
C ASN A 120 8.33 26.45 29.03
N LEU A 121 7.04 26.17 28.84
CA LEU A 121 6.00 26.42 29.85
C LEU A 121 6.22 25.56 31.09
N GLU A 122 6.56 24.28 30.93
CA GLU A 122 6.86 23.37 32.03
C GLU A 122 8.10 23.83 32.81
N ALA A 123 9.17 24.21 32.11
CA ALA A 123 10.38 24.75 32.72
C ALA A 123 10.12 26.07 33.48
N ARG A 124 9.30 26.96 32.92
CA ARG A 124 8.90 28.22 33.60
C ARG A 124 8.01 27.94 34.80
N SER A 125 7.06 27.02 34.68
CA SER A 125 6.15 26.63 35.75
C SER A 125 6.90 25.99 36.92
N ARG A 126 7.95 25.23 36.66
CA ARG A 126 8.76 24.55 37.69
C ARG A 126 10.02 25.31 38.10
N ARG A 127 10.27 26.50 37.55
CA ARG A 127 11.51 27.27 37.80
C ARG A 127 11.78 27.52 39.29
N ASN A 128 10.72 27.71 40.07
CA ASN A 128 10.80 27.97 41.50
C ASN A 128 10.60 26.71 42.37
N ASN A 129 10.48 25.54 41.75
CA ASN A 129 10.29 24.28 42.47
C ASN A 129 11.66 23.69 42.79
N LEU A 130 11.90 23.43 44.08
CA LEU A 130 13.08 22.71 44.55
C LEU A 130 12.72 21.25 44.81
N HIS A 131 13.53 20.33 44.29
CA HIS A 131 13.40 18.89 44.54
C HIS A 131 14.51 18.41 45.48
N ILE A 132 14.13 17.99 46.69
CA ILE A 132 15.04 17.40 47.67
C ILE A 132 14.81 15.88 47.66
N VAL A 133 15.86 15.12 47.36
CA VAL A 133 15.82 13.65 47.26
C VAL A 133 16.62 13.04 48.39
N GLY A 134 16.21 11.86 48.89
CA GLY A 134 16.92 11.13 49.95
C GLY A 134 16.45 11.44 51.38
N ILE A 135 15.30 12.09 51.53
CA ILE A 135 14.66 12.28 52.85
C ILE A 135 13.95 10.97 53.25
N ALA A 136 14.26 10.44 54.42
CA ALA A 136 13.62 9.25 54.97
C ALA A 136 12.13 9.54 55.28
N GLU A 137 11.24 8.65 54.86
CA GLU A 137 9.79 8.85 54.98
C GLU A 137 9.30 8.92 56.43
N SER A 138 10.04 8.33 57.37
CA SER A 138 9.73 8.35 58.80
C SER A 138 9.87 9.73 59.45
N THR A 139 10.48 10.71 58.77
CA THR A 139 10.54 12.11 59.23
C THR A 139 9.39 12.94 58.67
N ALA A 140 8.29 12.31 58.24
CA ALA A 140 7.07 12.98 57.81
C ALA A 140 6.43 13.73 59.00
N VAL A 141 7.02 14.87 59.33
CA VAL A 141 6.42 15.89 60.17
C VAL A 141 5.11 16.31 59.49
N ASP A 142 4.02 16.38 60.26
CA ASP A 142 2.69 16.80 59.78
C ASP A 142 2.73 18.14 59.02
N ASN A 143 3.74 18.97 59.32
CA ASN A 143 4.02 20.22 58.62
C ASN A 143 5.31 20.15 57.77
N LYS A 144 5.14 19.75 56.51
CA LYS A 144 6.22 19.64 55.49
C LYS A 144 6.88 20.98 55.18
N GLU A 145 6.14 22.08 55.29
CA GLU A 145 6.65 23.43 55.02
C GLU A 145 7.63 23.88 56.10
N SER A 146 7.29 23.62 57.37
CA SER A 146 8.17 23.91 58.50
C SER A 146 9.46 23.10 58.42
N PHE A 147 9.34 21.80 58.11
CA PHE A 147 10.49 20.93 57.92
C PHE A 147 11.40 21.43 56.79
N GLY A 148 10.84 21.75 55.62
CA GLY A 148 11.60 22.27 54.49
C GLY A 148 12.34 23.57 54.83
N LYS A 149 11.70 24.50 55.55
CA LYS A 149 12.33 25.74 56.00
C LYS A 149 13.50 25.47 56.95
N GLN A 150 13.28 24.65 57.98
CA GLN A 150 14.32 24.30 58.96
C GLN A 150 15.51 23.60 58.29
N LEU A 151 15.24 22.66 57.37
CA LEU A 151 16.27 21.94 56.64
C LEU A 151 17.14 22.89 55.79
N LEU A 152 16.52 23.81 55.05
CA LEU A 152 17.26 24.79 54.24
C LEU A 152 18.09 25.74 55.09
N VAL A 153 17.52 26.25 56.19
CA VAL A 153 18.21 27.14 57.13
C VAL A 153 19.38 26.42 57.84
N GLN A 154 19.24 25.13 58.12
CA GLN A 154 20.31 24.30 58.70
C GLN A 154 21.42 24.01 57.68
N LEU A 155 21.09 23.70 56.43
CA LEU A 155 22.07 23.38 55.38
C LEU A 155 22.83 24.60 54.85
N LEU A 156 22.13 25.74 54.71
CA LEU A 156 22.67 26.94 54.06
C LEU A 156 23.03 28.06 55.06
N GLY A 157 22.72 27.88 56.35
CA GLY A 157 23.09 28.78 57.43
C GLY A 157 22.04 29.85 57.77
N HIS A 158 21.92 30.16 59.06
CA HIS A 158 20.93 31.11 59.59
C HIS A 158 21.18 32.56 59.15
N ALA A 159 22.43 32.94 58.92
CA ALA A 159 22.78 34.31 58.52
C ALA A 159 22.27 34.68 57.11
N THR A 160 21.98 33.68 56.26
CA THR A 160 21.63 33.91 54.85
C THR A 160 20.16 33.63 54.54
N PHE A 161 19.47 32.75 55.27
CA PHE A 161 18.15 32.25 54.84
C PHE A 161 16.97 32.48 55.79
N SER A 162 17.18 33.07 56.97
CA SER A 162 16.13 33.13 58.00
C SER A 162 14.85 33.88 57.55
N ASP A 163 14.96 34.92 56.70
CA ASP A 163 13.82 35.73 56.21
C ASP A 163 13.72 35.89 54.68
N LEU A 164 14.60 35.25 53.89
CA LEU A 164 14.74 35.54 52.45
C LEU A 164 13.80 34.75 51.52
N PHE A 165 13.00 33.80 52.03
CA PHE A 165 12.16 32.98 51.16
C PHE A 165 10.80 32.63 51.78
N VAL A 166 9.78 32.58 50.92
CA VAL A 166 8.42 32.13 51.23
C VAL A 166 8.19 30.80 50.53
N VAL A 167 7.79 29.79 51.29
CA VAL A 167 7.35 28.50 50.74
C VAL A 167 5.86 28.64 50.43
N GLU A 168 5.50 28.54 49.16
CA GLU A 168 4.09 28.61 48.74
C GLU A 168 3.37 27.28 49.02
N ARG A 169 4.03 26.15 48.71
CA ARG A 169 3.49 24.80 48.91
C ARG A 169 4.64 23.80 49.09
N ALA A 170 4.50 22.86 50.02
CA ALA A 170 5.41 21.71 50.15
C ALA A 170 4.65 20.38 50.00
N HIS A 171 5.14 19.50 49.13
CA HIS A 171 4.60 18.16 48.97
C HIS A 171 5.73 17.12 48.94
N SER A 172 5.39 15.91 49.34
CA SER A 172 6.27 14.74 49.22
C SER A 172 5.60 13.79 48.25
N GLU A 173 6.31 13.36 47.23
CA GLU A 173 5.83 12.34 46.32
C GLU A 173 6.72 11.11 46.44
N LEU A 174 6.11 9.96 46.71
CA LEU A 174 6.79 8.68 46.70
C LEU A 174 7.08 8.28 45.26
N ILE A 175 8.34 7.96 44.98
CA ILE A 175 8.76 7.41 43.68
C ILE A 175 7.88 6.21 43.31
N ALA A 176 7.63 5.30 44.26
CA ALA A 176 6.74 4.15 44.07
C ALA A 176 5.29 4.56 43.73
N ALA A 177 4.76 5.61 44.34
CA ALA A 177 3.41 6.11 44.05
C ALA A 177 3.32 6.76 42.66
N ARG A 178 4.37 7.50 42.26
CA ARG A 178 4.48 8.08 40.93
C ARG A 178 4.60 7.01 39.85
N PHE A 179 5.43 5.99 40.08
CA PHE A 179 5.49 4.81 39.20
C PHE A 179 4.13 4.12 39.09
N ARG A 180 3.44 3.89 40.23
CA ARG A 180 2.11 3.26 40.22
C ARG A 180 1.11 4.06 39.38
N LYS A 181 1.07 5.39 39.53
CA LYS A 181 0.21 6.27 38.72
C LYS A 181 0.59 6.25 37.23
N TYR A 182 1.89 6.23 36.93
CA TYR A 182 2.39 6.14 35.55
C TYR A 182 1.99 4.80 34.90
N TYR A 183 2.23 3.67 35.57
CA TYR A 183 1.82 2.36 35.08
C TYR A 183 0.30 2.27 34.93
N GLN A 184 -0.47 2.77 35.89
CA GLN A 184 -1.92 2.88 35.74
C GLN A 184 -2.28 3.70 34.50
N SER A 185 -1.63 4.84 34.26
CA SER A 185 -1.91 5.68 33.07
C SER A 185 -1.65 4.94 31.75
N LEU A 186 -0.58 4.13 31.67
CA LEU A 186 -0.25 3.33 30.49
C LEU A 186 -1.30 2.23 30.23
N TYR A 187 -1.78 1.58 31.28
CA TYR A 187 -2.78 0.50 31.17
C TYR A 187 -4.23 0.99 31.20
N THR A 188 -4.48 2.26 31.54
CA THR A 188 -5.79 2.92 31.40
C THR A 188 -6.02 3.55 30.02
N SER A 189 -5.08 3.37 29.08
CA SER A 189 -5.29 3.77 27.69
C SER A 189 -6.47 3.00 27.09
N ARG A 190 -7.68 3.55 27.20
CA ARG A 190 -8.88 3.47 26.32
C ARG A 190 -9.11 2.20 25.49
N VAL A 191 -8.63 1.06 25.92
CA VAL A 191 -8.95 -0.23 25.36
C VAL A 191 -9.51 -0.98 26.53
N ASN A 192 -10.84 -1.01 26.58
CA ASN A 192 -11.55 -2.03 27.33
C ASN A 192 -11.68 -3.18 26.34
N PRO A 193 -10.67 -4.05 26.20
CA PRO A 193 -10.71 -5.05 25.16
C PRO A 193 -11.90 -5.96 25.46
N ASP A 194 -12.84 -6.02 24.52
CA ASP A 194 -13.97 -6.93 24.62
C ASP A 194 -13.40 -8.36 24.68
N PRO A 195 -13.64 -9.12 25.77
CA PRO A 195 -13.13 -10.47 25.93
C PRO A 195 -13.49 -11.36 24.73
N VAL A 196 -14.64 -11.10 24.10
CA VAL A 196 -15.11 -11.85 22.93
C VAL A 196 -14.30 -11.49 21.69
N ALA A 197 -14.04 -10.20 21.44
CA ALA A 197 -13.23 -9.76 20.31
C ALA A 197 -11.76 -10.19 20.44
N LEU A 198 -11.21 -10.23 21.67
CA LEU A 198 -9.89 -10.79 21.93
C LEU A 198 -9.85 -12.29 21.64
N LEU A 199 -10.87 -13.03 22.07
CA LEU A 199 -10.92 -14.46 21.83
C LEU A 199 -11.06 -14.76 20.34
N ASP A 200 -11.89 -14.02 19.62
CA ASP A 200 -12.03 -14.12 18.16
C ASP A 200 -10.69 -13.83 17.45
N TYR A 201 -10.01 -12.73 17.83
CA TYR A 201 -8.69 -12.41 17.31
C TYR A 201 -7.65 -13.50 17.61
N LEU A 202 -7.63 -14.03 18.84
CA LEU A 202 -6.71 -15.10 19.25
C LEU A 202 -7.01 -16.44 18.59
N THR A 203 -8.24 -16.68 18.11
CA THR A 203 -8.56 -17.85 17.29
C THR A 203 -8.14 -17.68 15.83
N HIS A 204 -8.13 -16.44 15.32
CA HIS A 204 -7.67 -16.11 13.97
C HIS A 204 -6.14 -16.07 13.86
N ILE A 205 -5.45 -15.71 14.94
CA ILE A 205 -4.03 -16.04 15.07
C ILE A 205 -3.97 -17.54 15.28
N THR A 206 -3.42 -18.27 14.32
CA THR A 206 -3.10 -19.70 14.41
C THR A 206 -2.01 -19.94 15.47
N MET A 207 -2.31 -19.59 16.73
CA MET A 207 -1.54 -20.03 17.88
C MET A 207 -1.74 -21.54 17.99
N PRO A 208 -0.67 -22.34 18.11
CA PRO A 208 -0.80 -23.75 18.40
C PRO A 208 -1.55 -23.90 19.72
N GLN A 209 -2.81 -24.33 19.62
CA GLN A 209 -3.61 -24.70 20.79
C GLN A 209 -2.99 -25.97 21.34
N LEU A 210 -2.64 -25.98 22.62
CA LEU A 210 -2.26 -27.22 23.30
C LEU A 210 -3.39 -28.22 23.09
N THR A 211 -3.04 -29.38 22.55
CA THR A 211 -3.99 -30.49 22.46
C THR A 211 -4.37 -30.94 23.86
N ASP A 212 -5.52 -31.60 24.03
CA ASP A 212 -5.93 -32.11 25.34
C ASP A 212 -4.89 -33.09 25.91
N THR A 213 -4.19 -33.81 25.03
CA THR A 213 -3.02 -34.62 25.38
C THR A 213 -1.84 -33.81 25.92
N ASP A 214 -1.56 -32.63 25.38
CA ASP A 214 -0.48 -31.75 25.89
C ASP A 214 -0.86 -31.13 27.23
N ARG A 215 -2.14 -30.79 27.42
CA ARG A 215 -2.66 -30.29 28.70
C ARG A 215 -2.58 -31.35 29.78
N GLU A 216 -2.95 -32.58 29.45
CA GLU A 216 -2.89 -33.70 30.38
C GLU A 216 -1.44 -34.03 30.75
N ALA A 217 -0.50 -33.95 29.80
CA ALA A 217 0.93 -34.09 30.06
C ALA A 217 1.51 -32.98 30.95
N LEU A 218 1.06 -31.73 30.79
CA LEU A 218 1.48 -30.60 31.63
C LEU A 218 0.87 -30.60 33.04
N MET A 219 -0.33 -31.16 33.18
CA MET A 219 -1.03 -31.30 34.46
C MET A 219 -0.65 -32.61 35.18
N ALA A 220 0.02 -33.54 34.50
CA ALA A 220 0.52 -34.76 35.10
C ALA A 220 1.62 -34.45 36.15
N PRO A 221 1.67 -35.22 37.25
CA PRO A 221 2.76 -35.11 38.21
C PRO A 221 4.11 -35.36 37.50
N LEU A 222 5.08 -34.48 37.73
CA LEU A 222 6.45 -34.64 37.21
C LEU A 222 7.00 -36.03 37.59
N PRO A 223 7.38 -36.87 36.61
CA PRO A 223 7.87 -38.20 36.90
C PRO A 223 9.21 -38.11 37.66
N LEU A 224 9.42 -39.05 38.59
CA LEU A 224 10.63 -39.11 39.44
C LEU A 224 11.94 -39.13 38.64
N SER A 225 11.91 -39.64 37.41
CA SER A 225 13.03 -39.63 36.47
C SER A 225 13.41 -38.23 35.98
N GLU A 226 12.43 -37.35 35.75
CA GLU A 226 12.69 -35.95 35.38
C GLU A 226 13.19 -35.14 36.57
N MET A 227 12.66 -35.38 37.76
CA MET A 227 13.21 -34.77 38.98
C MET A 227 14.65 -35.22 39.25
N ALA A 228 14.99 -36.49 38.97
CA ALA A 228 16.36 -37.00 39.09
C ALA A 228 17.31 -36.32 38.09
N LYS A 229 16.84 -36.09 36.85
CA LYS A 229 17.57 -35.33 35.81
C LYS A 229 17.79 -33.86 36.20
N ALA A 230 16.78 -33.20 36.75
CA ALA A 230 16.89 -31.82 37.24
C ALA A 230 17.82 -31.69 38.47
N ARG A 231 17.97 -32.78 39.24
CA ARG A 231 18.93 -32.88 40.35
C ARG A 231 20.37 -33.19 39.93
N GLY A 232 20.65 -33.37 38.64
CA GLY A 232 22.00 -33.59 38.13
C GLY A 232 22.57 -35.00 38.38
N ASN A 233 21.72 -35.97 38.73
CA ASN A 233 22.13 -37.38 38.83
C ASN A 233 21.71 -38.11 37.54
N GLY A 234 22.45 -37.84 36.46
CA GLY A 234 22.43 -38.61 35.22
C GLY A 234 23.74 -39.36 35.06
#